data_AF-A0A3E1HKT9-F1
#
_entry.id   AF-A0A3E1HKT9-F1
#
_cell.length_a   1.000
_cell.length_b   1.000
_cell.length_c   1.000
_cell.angle_alpha   90.00
_cell.angle_beta   90.00
_cell.angle_gamma   90.00
#
_symmetry.space_group_name_H-M   'P 1'
#
loop_
_entity.id
_entity.type
_entity.pdbx_description
1 polymer ?
#
loop_
_entity_poly.entity_id
_entity_poly.type
_entity_poly.pdbx_seq_one_letter_code
_entity_poly.pdbx_strand_id
1 'polypeptide(L)'
;MGAQVTVWSAWSATTLPPTDYETNSIGLERTVEIPELSSTTIIMVDANAENTIVVVLGTNNQLRLADTTARTIVTDYYVLLT
;
A
#
# COMPACT_ATOMS: atom_id res chain seq x y z
N MET A 1 -20.38 -0.17 -13.97
CA MET A 1 -20.25 0.18 -12.53
C MET A 1 -18.95 -0.44 -12.05
N GLY A 2 -17.97 0.37 -11.68
CA GLY A 2 -16.75 -0.09 -11.00
C GLY A 2 -16.93 -0.04 -9.49
N ALA A 3 -16.19 -0.86 -8.75
CA ALA A 3 -16.13 -0.74 -7.29
C ALA A 3 -15.28 0.49 -6.92
N GLN A 4 -15.65 1.19 -5.84
CA GLN A 4 -14.77 2.16 -5.21
C GLN A 4 -13.76 1.41 -4.35
N VAL A 5 -12.47 1.64 -4.60
CA VAL A 5 -11.37 0.94 -3.94
C VAL A 5 -10.50 1.95 -3.20
N THR A 6 -10.19 1.65 -1.94
CA THR A 6 -9.23 2.40 -1.12
C THR A 6 -8.15 1.42 -0.65
N VAL A 7 -6.90 1.87 -0.59
CA VAL A 7 -5.79 1.09 -0.02
C VAL A 7 -5.45 1.57 1.38
N TRP A 8 -5.18 0.62 2.28
CA TRP A 8 -4.57 0.90 3.56
C TRP A 8 -3.10 0.48 3.53
N SER A 9 -2.20 1.47 3.54
CA SER A 9 -0.75 1.26 3.46
C SER A 9 0.01 2.39 4.16
N ALA A 10 1.30 2.16 4.44
CA ALA A 10 2.21 3.15 4.99
C ALA A 10 3.29 3.54 3.97
N TRP A 11 3.64 4.82 3.91
CA TRP A 11 4.60 5.38 2.96
C TRP A 11 5.62 6.26 3.67
N SER A 12 6.78 6.43 3.04
CA SER A 12 7.76 7.39 3.48
C SER A 12 7.25 8.82 3.31
N ALA A 13 7.34 9.62 4.38
CA ALA A 13 7.12 11.07 4.32
C ALA A 13 8.16 11.81 3.44
N THR A 14 9.22 11.11 3.00
CA THR A 14 10.28 11.69 2.16
C THR A 14 10.11 11.40 0.66
N THR A 15 9.10 10.61 0.29
CA THR A 15 8.75 10.32 -1.10
C THR A 15 7.35 10.81 -1.41
N LEU A 16 7.13 11.35 -2.61
CA LEU A 16 5.79 11.73 -3.05
C LEU A 16 4.85 10.50 -3.04
N PRO A 17 3.57 10.67 -2.70
CA PRO A 17 2.59 9.61 -2.82
C PRO A 17 2.50 9.13 -4.28
N PRO A 18 2.24 7.84 -4.50
CA PRO A 18 2.27 7.26 -5.84
C PRO A 18 1.12 7.80 -6.71
N THR A 19 1.47 8.39 -7.85
CA THR A 19 0.55 9.09 -8.76
C THR A 19 -0.29 8.15 -9.65
N ASP A 20 0.11 6.89 -9.74
CA ASP A 20 -0.61 5.83 -10.46
C ASP A 20 -1.92 5.43 -9.75
N TYR A 21 -2.02 5.57 -8.43
CA TYR A 21 -3.25 5.30 -7.69
C TYR A 21 -4.40 6.23 -8.11
N GLU A 22 -4.13 7.53 -8.22
CA GLU A 22 -5.11 8.51 -8.70
C GLU A 22 -5.54 8.21 -10.14
N THR A 23 -4.58 7.83 -10.99
CA THR A 23 -4.86 7.43 -12.39
C THR A 23 -5.80 6.23 -12.46
N ASN A 24 -5.71 5.32 -11.48
CA ASN A 24 -6.58 4.15 -11.36
C ASN A 24 -7.81 4.38 -10.47
N SER A 25 -8.09 5.62 -10.05
CA SER A 25 -9.20 5.96 -9.16
C SER A 25 -9.19 5.20 -7.82
N ILE A 26 -7.99 4.92 -7.28
CA ILE A 26 -7.80 4.28 -5.97
C ILE A 26 -7.63 5.35 -4.91
N GLY A 27 -8.46 5.31 -3.87
CA GLY A 27 -8.40 6.21 -2.72
C GLY A 27 -7.16 6.01 -1.85
N LEU A 28 -6.55 7.12 -1.42
CA LEU A 28 -5.36 7.18 -0.57
C LEU A 28 -5.64 7.79 0.81
N GLU A 29 -6.87 8.21 1.09
CA GLU A 29 -7.32 8.90 2.31
C GLU A 29 -7.15 8.10 3.61
N ARG A 30 -6.79 6.82 3.48
CA ARG A 30 -6.53 5.90 4.61
C ARG A 30 -5.07 5.49 4.74
N THR A 31 -4.18 6.11 3.97
CA THR A 31 -2.74 5.84 4.06
C THR A 31 -2.07 6.59 5.21
N VAL A 32 -0.93 6.06 5.67
CA VAL A 32 -0.15 6.63 6.78
C VAL A 32 1.23 7.06 6.30
N GLU A 33 1.64 8.28 6.63
CA GLU A 33 3.01 8.73 6.40
C GLU A 33 3.89 8.43 7.61
N ILE A 34 5.05 7.81 7.36
CA ILE A 34 6.05 7.46 8.37
C ILE A 34 7.41 8.01 7.88
N PRO A 35 8.21 8.66 8.74
CA PRO A 35 9.50 9.25 8.35
C PRO A 35 10.61 8.18 8.23
N GLU A 36 10.32 7.07 7.57
CA GLU A 36 11.23 5.95 7.27
C GLU A 36 11.11 5.56 5.79
N LEU A 37 11.92 4.61 5.31
CA LEU A 37 11.88 4.18 3.91
C LEU A 37 10.61 3.39 3.58
N SER A 38 9.94 3.77 2.49
CA SER A 38 8.84 3.00 1.90
C SER A 38 9.28 1.56 1.61
N SER A 39 8.31 0.63 1.54
CA SER A 39 8.58 -0.70 1.03
C SER A 39 9.24 -0.63 -0.35
N THR A 40 10.23 -1.48 -0.56
CA THR A 40 10.91 -1.58 -1.85
C THR A 40 10.90 -3.03 -2.29
N THR A 41 10.59 -3.25 -3.56
CA THR A 41 10.69 -4.57 -4.18
C THR A 41 11.65 -4.50 -5.35
N ILE A 42 12.59 -5.43 -5.39
CA ILE A 42 13.47 -5.66 -6.54
C ILE A 42 12.89 -6.86 -7.31
N ILE A 43 12.57 -6.63 -8.59
CA ILE A 43 12.11 -7.68 -9.49
C ILE A 43 13.19 -7.89 -10.54
N MET A 44 13.80 -9.07 -10.55
CA MET A 44 14.73 -9.50 -11.59
C MET A 44 13.98 -10.44 -12.52
N VAL A 45 13.97 -10.13 -13.82
CA VAL A 45 13.34 -10.97 -14.83
C VAL A 45 14.44 -11.65 -15.64
N ASP A 46 14.45 -12.97 -15.67
CA ASP A 46 15.47 -13.74 -16.39
C ASP A 46 15.12 -13.91 -17.88
N ALA A 47 16.02 -14.55 -18.63
CA ALA A 47 15.82 -14.82 -20.06
C ALA A 47 14.66 -15.79 -20.37
N ASN A 48 14.19 -16.54 -19.36
CA ASN A 48 13.03 -17.44 -19.46
C ASN A 48 11.72 -16.76 -19.06
N ALA A 49 11.75 -15.44 -18.80
CA ALA A 49 10.65 -14.67 -18.26
C ALA A 49 10.22 -15.10 -16.83
N GLU A 50 11.15 -15.65 -16.05
CA GLU A 50 10.94 -15.90 -14.63
C GLU A 50 11.24 -14.65 -13.80
N ASN A 51 10.34 -14.34 -12.85
CA ASN A 51 10.53 -13.23 -11.91
C ASN A 51 11.13 -13.73 -10.59
N THR A 52 12.34 -13.27 -10.26
CA THR A 52 12.87 -13.34 -8.89
C THR A 52 12.53 -12.05 -8.14
N ILE A 53 11.83 -12.18 -7.01
CA ILE A 53 11.31 -11.05 -6.25
C ILE A 53 12.02 -10.99 -4.89
N VAL A 54 12.65 -9.86 -4.58
CA VAL A 54 13.24 -9.56 -3.27
C VAL A 54 12.50 -8.38 -2.66
N VAL A 55 11.94 -8.57 -1.47
CA VAL A 55 11.06 -7.58 -0.81
C VAL A 55 11.71 -7.05 0.46
N VAL A 56 11.74 -5.73 0.58
CA VAL A 56 11.99 -5.01 1.84
C VAL A 56 10.69 -4.35 2.24
N LEU A 57 10.16 -4.72 3.41
CA LEU A 57 8.84 -4.27 3.86
C LEU A 57 8.80 -2.78 4.23
N GLY A 58 9.91 -2.15 4.60
CA GLY A 58 9.96 -0.72 4.93
C GLY A 58 8.87 -0.29 5.93
N THR A 59 8.27 0.88 5.69
CA THR A 59 7.15 1.44 6.46
C THR A 59 5.96 0.49 6.63
N ASN A 60 5.66 -0.36 5.64
CA ASN A 60 4.53 -1.30 5.75
C ASN A 60 4.73 -2.37 6.85
N ASN A 61 5.97 -2.63 7.29
CA ASN A 61 6.22 -3.51 8.44
C ASN A 61 5.68 -2.95 9.77
N GLN A 62 5.31 -1.67 9.79
CA GLN A 62 4.79 -0.99 10.96
C GLN A 62 3.26 -0.99 11.04
N LEU A 63 2.55 -1.43 9.99
CA LEU A 63 1.09 -1.45 9.99
C LEU A 63 0.55 -2.45 11.02
N ARG A 64 -0.37 -2.00 11.88
CA ARG A 64 -1.03 -2.84 12.88
C ARG A 64 -2.53 -2.63 12.83
N LEU A 65 -3.29 -3.72 12.71
CA LEU A 65 -4.76 -3.68 12.76
C LEU A 65 -5.29 -3.20 14.12
N ALA A 66 -4.46 -3.28 15.16
CA ALA A 66 -4.78 -2.79 16.49
C ALA A 66 -4.81 -1.25 16.57
N ASP A 67 -4.26 -0.55 15.58
CA ASP A 67 -4.26 0.91 15.57
C ASP A 67 -5.69 1.44 15.41
N THR A 68 -6.03 2.49 16.18
CA THR A 68 -7.36 3.09 16.21
C THR A 68 -7.85 3.52 14.82
N THR A 69 -6.93 3.99 13.97
CA THR A 69 -7.21 4.37 12.58
C THR A 69 -7.59 3.17 11.71
N ALA A 70 -7.04 1.98 11.97
CA ALA A 70 -7.34 0.77 11.20
C ALA A 70 -8.79 0.29 11.42
N ARG A 71 -9.32 0.46 12.63
CA ARG A 71 -10.71 0.08 12.96
C ARG A 71 -11.74 0.93 12.24
N THR A 72 -11.47 2.22 12.07
CA THR A 72 -12.35 3.12 11.31
C THR A 72 -12.29 2.88 9.80
N ILE A 73 -11.21 2.27 9.31
CA ILE A 73 -11.09 1.93 7.88
C ILE A 73 -12.09 0.84 7.50
N VAL A 74 -12.38 -0.14 8.36
CA VAL A 74 -13.21 -1.29 7.96
C VAL A 74 -14.71 -0.99 8.04
N THR A 75 -15.14 -0.03 8.87
CA THR A 75 -16.57 0.21 9.14
C THR A 75 -17.31 0.86 7.97
N ASP A 76 -16.60 1.53 7.06
CA ASP A 76 -17.20 2.28 5.94
C ASP A 76 -17.32 1.44 4.65
N TYR A 77 -16.82 0.19 4.64
CA TYR A 77 -16.71 -0.64 3.44
C TYR A 77 -17.52 -1.93 3.54
N TYR A 78 -18.09 -2.35 2.40
CA TYR A 78 -18.84 -3.60 2.27
C TYR A 78 -17.95 -4.84 2.22
N VAL A 79 -16.70 -4.69 1.78
CA VAL A 79 -15.75 -5.78 1.58
C VAL A 79 -14.39 -5.36 2.10
N LEU A 80 -13.79 -6.22 2.93
CA LEU A 80 -12.38 -6.16 3.30
C LEU A 80 -11.65 -7.28 2.56
N LEU A 81 -10.56 -6.95 1.87
CA LEU A 81 -9.68 -7.91 1.21
C LEU A 81 -8.42 -8.08 2.06
N THR A 82 -8.11 -9.32 2.44
CA THR A 82 -6.97 -9.69 3.29
C THR A 82 -6.13 -10.78 2.66
#